data_AF-A0A376KMX0-F1
#
_entry.id   AF-A0A376KMX0-F1
#
_cell.length_a   1.000
_cell.length_b   1.000
_cell.length_c   1.000
_cell.angle_alpha   90.00
_cell.angle_beta   90.00
_cell.angle_gamma   90.00
#
_symmetry.space_group_name_H-M   'P 1'
#
loop_
_entity.id
_entity.type
_entity.pdbx_description
1 polymer ?
#
loop_
_entity_poly.entity_id
_entity_poly.type
_entity_poly.pdbx_seq_one_letter_code
_entity_poly.pdbx_strand_id
1 'polypeptide(L)'
;MAFDDLRSFLQALDDHGQLLKISEEVNAEPDLAAAANATGRIGDGAPALWFDNIRGFTDARVTMNTIGSWQNHAISLGLPPNTPVKKQIDEFIRRWDNFPIAPERRANPAWAQNTVDGEEINLFDILPLFRLNDGDGGFYLDKACVVSRDPLDPDNFGKQNVGIYRMEVKGKRKLGLQPVPMHDIALHLHKAEERGEDLPIAITLGNDPIITLMGATPLEIRSV
;
A
#
# COMPACT_ATOMS: atom_id res chain seq x y z
N MET A 1 16.03 -3.27 5.07
CA MET A 1 15.29 -3.20 3.79
C MET A 1 16.14 -2.42 2.79
N ALA A 2 15.87 -2.50 1.48
CA ALA A 2 16.65 -1.74 0.49
C ALA A 2 16.29 -0.24 0.50
N PHE A 3 15.06 0.08 0.92
CA PHE A 3 14.52 1.43 1.04
C PHE A 3 13.95 1.64 2.43
N ASP A 4 13.93 2.89 2.89
CA ASP A 4 13.32 3.26 4.17
C ASP A 4 11.81 3.53 4.00
N ASP A 5 11.40 4.05 2.83
CA ASP A 5 10.02 4.41 2.53
C ASP A 5 9.74 4.49 1.02
N LEU A 6 8.47 4.73 0.65
CA LEU A 6 8.06 4.93 -0.74
C LEU A 6 8.79 6.09 -1.43
N ARG A 7 9.11 7.18 -0.72
CA ARG A 7 9.78 8.34 -1.32
C ARG A 7 11.19 7.94 -1.80
N SER A 8 11.95 7.23 -0.97
CA SER A 8 13.26 6.70 -1.36
C SER A 8 13.18 5.66 -2.48
N PHE A 9 12.12 4.85 -2.53
CA PHE A 9 11.92 3.88 -3.61
C PHE A 9 11.57 4.55 -4.94
N LEU A 10 10.71 5.57 -4.93
CA LEU A 10 10.38 6.35 -6.12
C LEU A 10 11.60 7.06 -6.70
N GLN A 11 12.51 7.57 -5.85
CA GLN A 11 13.78 8.10 -6.32
C GLN A 11 14.62 7.04 -7.03
N ALA A 12 14.72 5.82 -6.48
CA ALA A 12 15.44 4.74 -7.13
C ALA A 12 14.81 4.31 -8.46
N LEU A 13 13.48 4.32 -8.56
CA LEU A 13 12.79 4.09 -9.83
C LEU A 13 13.14 5.18 -10.86
N ASP A 14 13.17 6.44 -10.45
CA ASP A 14 13.57 7.58 -11.30
C ASP A 14 15.02 7.44 -11.79
N ASP A 15 15.96 7.14 -10.89
CA ASP A 15 17.38 6.95 -11.19
C ASP A 15 17.62 5.81 -12.20
N HIS A 16 16.73 4.81 -12.24
CA HIS A 16 16.77 3.70 -13.17
C HIS A 16 15.90 3.89 -14.43
N GLY A 17 15.29 5.07 -14.63
CA GLY A 17 14.40 5.32 -15.76
C GLY A 17 13.12 4.47 -15.73
N GLN A 18 12.67 4.08 -14.54
CA GLN A 18 11.48 3.29 -14.26
C GLN A 18 10.38 4.11 -13.56
N LEU A 19 10.50 5.44 -13.52
CA LEU A 19 9.45 6.35 -13.10
C LEU A 19 9.11 7.31 -14.24
N LEU A 20 7.87 7.26 -14.72
CA LEU A 20 7.33 8.23 -15.66
C LEU A 20 6.60 9.34 -14.88
N LYS A 21 7.17 10.55 -14.91
CA LYS A 21 6.60 11.74 -14.28
C LYS A 21 5.69 12.48 -15.26
N ILE A 22 4.47 12.74 -14.84
CA ILE A 22 3.42 13.41 -15.60
C ILE A 22 3.05 14.68 -14.82
N SER A 23 3.52 15.82 -15.32
CA SER A 23 3.36 17.13 -14.66
C SER A 23 2.33 18.05 -15.31
N GLU A 24 1.72 17.60 -16.41
CA GLU A 24 0.51 18.26 -16.92
C GLU A 24 -0.64 18.11 -15.92
N GLU A 25 -1.55 19.09 -15.90
CA GLU A 25 -2.72 19.02 -15.03
C GLU A 25 -3.67 17.91 -15.52
N VAL A 26 -3.93 16.93 -14.66
CA VAL A 26 -4.84 15.82 -14.92
C VAL A 26 -6.04 15.86 -14.00
N ASN A 27 -7.16 15.31 -14.44
CA ASN A 27 -8.29 15.03 -13.57
C ASN A 27 -8.09 13.67 -12.88
N ALA A 28 -8.56 13.53 -11.64
CA ALA A 28 -8.56 12.22 -10.98
C ALA A 28 -9.35 11.18 -11.81
N GLU A 29 -10.48 11.60 -12.38
CA GLU A 29 -11.24 10.86 -13.39
C GLU A 29 -11.42 11.69 -14.66
N PRO A 30 -11.23 11.11 -15.86
CA PRO A 30 -10.91 9.70 -16.13
C PRO A 30 -9.39 9.41 -16.20
N ASP A 31 -8.54 10.42 -16.06
CA ASP A 31 -7.16 10.37 -16.55
C ASP A 31 -6.29 9.36 -15.78
N LEU A 32 -6.42 9.27 -14.45
CA LEU A 32 -5.65 8.31 -13.64
C LEU A 32 -6.03 6.86 -13.98
N ALA A 33 -7.31 6.57 -14.15
CA ALA A 33 -7.79 5.24 -14.54
C ALA A 33 -7.33 4.87 -15.95
N ALA A 34 -7.41 5.80 -16.90
CA ALA A 34 -6.92 5.60 -18.26
C ALA A 34 -5.41 5.32 -18.29
N ALA A 35 -4.63 6.05 -17.50
CA ALA A 35 -3.18 5.84 -17.39
C ALA A 35 -2.84 4.50 -16.75
N ALA A 36 -3.57 4.09 -15.71
CA ALA A 36 -3.44 2.77 -15.09
C ALA A 36 -3.66 1.64 -16.10
N ASN A 37 -4.74 1.75 -16.89
CA ASN A 37 -5.08 0.79 -17.92
C ASN A 37 -4.03 0.74 -19.04
N ALA A 38 -3.57 1.91 -19.50
CA ALA A 38 -2.54 2.00 -20.52
C ALA A 38 -1.22 1.37 -20.05
N THR A 39 -0.85 1.58 -18.79
CA THR A 39 0.40 1.06 -18.21
C THR A 39 0.44 -0.47 -18.23
N GLY A 40 -0.68 -1.14 -17.90
CA GLY A 40 -0.77 -2.60 -17.98
C GLY A 40 -0.60 -3.16 -19.39
N ARG A 41 -0.73 -2.34 -20.44
CA ARG A 41 -0.55 -2.73 -21.86
C ARG A 41 0.87 -2.53 -22.37
N ILE A 42 1.74 -1.85 -21.62
CA ILE A 42 3.15 -1.61 -22.00
C ILE A 42 3.96 -2.91 -21.92
N GLY A 43 3.53 -3.86 -21.08
CA GLY A 43 4.18 -5.17 -20.90
C GLY A 43 5.15 -5.20 -19.72
N ASP A 44 6.04 -6.20 -19.71
CA ASP A 44 6.83 -6.57 -18.53
C ASP A 44 7.73 -5.47 -17.96
N GLY A 45 8.06 -4.43 -18.75
CA GLY A 45 8.89 -3.29 -18.36
C GLY A 45 8.15 -1.97 -18.14
N ALA A 46 6.84 -2.04 -17.89
CA ALA A 46 6.03 -0.86 -17.64
C ALA A 46 6.59 -0.02 -16.46
N PRO A 47 6.80 1.30 -16.64
CA PRO A 47 7.31 2.14 -15.57
C PRO A 47 6.25 2.35 -14.48
N ALA A 48 6.68 2.77 -13.29
CA ALA A 48 5.78 3.41 -12.35
C ALA A 48 5.32 4.76 -12.91
N LEU A 49 4.12 5.18 -12.54
CA LEU A 49 3.60 6.50 -12.90
C LEU A 49 3.65 7.42 -11.67
N TRP A 50 3.95 8.69 -11.91
CA TRP A 50 3.92 9.76 -10.91
C TRP A 50 3.16 10.96 -11.47
N PHE A 51 2.08 11.35 -10.79
CA PHE A 51 1.28 12.53 -11.08
C PHE A 51 1.45 13.53 -9.93
N ASP A 52 1.86 14.76 -10.25
CA ASP A 52 2.04 15.83 -9.25
C ASP A 52 1.19 17.07 -9.48
N ASN A 53 0.28 17.02 -10.46
CA ASN A 53 -0.66 18.09 -10.73
C ASN A 53 -2.07 17.52 -10.97
N ILE A 54 -2.79 17.25 -9.88
CA ILE A 54 -4.16 16.73 -9.92
C ILE A 54 -5.13 17.88 -9.71
N ARG A 55 -6.02 18.13 -10.67
CA ARG A 55 -7.03 19.18 -10.60
C ARG A 55 -7.82 19.11 -9.29
N GLY A 56 -7.91 20.25 -8.61
CA GLY A 56 -8.62 20.40 -7.34
C GLY A 56 -7.75 20.15 -6.11
N PHE A 57 -6.49 19.72 -6.27
CA PHE A 57 -5.54 19.51 -5.19
C PHE A 57 -4.31 20.41 -5.36
N THR A 58 -3.77 20.92 -4.27
CA THR A 58 -2.57 21.79 -4.28
C THR A 58 -1.29 21.08 -3.89
N ASP A 59 -1.40 19.95 -3.19
CA ASP A 59 -0.28 19.24 -2.56
C ASP A 59 -0.43 17.70 -2.62
N ALA A 60 -1.45 17.19 -3.31
CA ALA A 60 -1.64 15.76 -3.52
C ALA A 60 -0.80 15.26 -4.69
N ARG A 61 -0.30 14.03 -4.55
CA ARG A 61 0.44 13.31 -5.60
C ARG A 61 -0.06 11.88 -5.65
N VAL A 62 -0.14 11.34 -6.86
CA VAL A 62 -0.58 9.95 -7.07
C VAL A 62 0.54 9.17 -7.74
N THR A 63 0.85 7.99 -7.19
CA THR A 63 1.75 7.05 -7.83
C THR A 63 1.05 5.75 -8.12
N MET A 64 1.30 5.19 -9.30
CA MET A 64 0.68 3.96 -9.75
C MET A 64 1.75 3.01 -10.30
N ASN A 65 1.42 1.73 -10.39
CA ASN A 65 2.30 0.72 -11.00
C ASN A 65 3.70 0.60 -10.35
N THR A 66 3.84 1.01 -9.08
CA THR A 66 5.15 1.11 -8.40
C THR A 66 5.88 -0.22 -8.26
N ILE A 67 5.15 -1.34 -8.25
CA ILE A 67 5.69 -2.71 -8.26
C ILE A 67 5.06 -3.57 -9.36
N GLY A 68 4.56 -2.96 -10.43
CA GLY A 68 3.81 -3.67 -11.48
C GLY A 68 4.64 -4.21 -12.64
N SER A 69 5.97 -4.14 -12.56
CA SER A 69 6.90 -4.69 -13.55
C SER A 69 8.00 -5.50 -12.86
N TRP A 70 8.60 -6.45 -13.58
CA TRP A 70 9.71 -7.26 -13.05
C TRP A 70 10.96 -6.43 -12.78
N GLN A 71 11.14 -5.34 -13.53
CA GLN A 71 12.17 -4.33 -13.33
C GLN A 71 11.95 -3.60 -12.01
N ASN A 72 10.72 -3.10 -11.76
CA ASN A 72 10.39 -2.42 -10.51
C ASN A 72 10.51 -3.35 -9.31
N HIS A 73 10.13 -4.62 -9.47
CA HIS A 73 10.32 -5.64 -8.45
C HIS A 73 11.81 -5.89 -8.14
N ALA A 74 12.67 -6.00 -9.16
CA ALA A 74 14.12 -6.10 -8.96
C ALA A 74 14.67 -4.87 -8.21
N ILE A 75 14.29 -3.67 -8.63
CA ILE A 75 14.71 -2.42 -7.99
C ILE A 75 14.24 -2.39 -6.53
N SER A 76 13.01 -2.85 -6.23
CA SER A 76 12.48 -2.93 -4.86
C SER A 76 13.32 -3.79 -3.92
N LEU A 77 13.99 -4.80 -4.48
CA LEU A 77 14.95 -5.65 -3.78
C LEU A 77 16.37 -5.06 -3.75
N GLY A 78 16.62 -3.89 -4.34
CA GLY A 78 17.96 -3.32 -4.48
C GLY A 78 18.83 -4.09 -5.49
N LEU A 79 18.21 -4.79 -6.44
CA LEU A 79 18.88 -5.52 -7.51
C LEU A 79 18.89 -4.69 -8.81
N PRO A 80 19.83 -4.95 -9.74
CA PRO A 80 19.77 -4.35 -11.07
C PRO A 80 18.43 -4.64 -11.77
N PRO A 81 17.86 -3.68 -12.52
CA PRO A 81 16.52 -3.82 -13.11
C PRO A 81 16.41 -4.98 -14.12
N ASN A 82 17.50 -5.37 -14.76
CA ASN A 82 17.55 -6.50 -15.69
C ASN A 82 17.81 -7.85 -15.01
N THR A 83 17.75 -7.93 -13.67
CA THR A 83 17.95 -9.19 -12.95
C THR A 83 16.88 -10.21 -13.34
N PRO A 84 17.26 -11.42 -13.80
CA PRO A 84 16.29 -12.45 -14.16
C PRO A 84 15.35 -12.81 -13.00
N VAL A 85 14.06 -13.02 -13.29
CA VAL A 85 13.01 -13.31 -12.29
C VAL A 85 13.43 -14.41 -11.30
N LYS A 86 14.03 -15.50 -11.79
CA LYS A 86 14.55 -16.57 -10.93
C LYS A 86 15.49 -16.06 -9.84
N LYS A 87 16.44 -15.18 -10.19
CA LYS A 87 17.40 -14.60 -9.23
C LYS A 87 16.73 -13.64 -8.25
N GLN A 88 15.66 -12.96 -8.68
CA GLN A 88 14.86 -12.12 -7.77
C GLN A 88 14.15 -12.98 -6.71
N ILE A 89 13.60 -14.12 -7.12
CA ILE A 89 12.99 -15.11 -6.23
C ILE A 89 14.04 -15.70 -5.28
N ASP A 90 15.21 -16.10 -5.79
CA ASP A 90 16.31 -16.62 -4.97
C ASP A 90 16.75 -15.61 -3.90
N GLU A 91 16.83 -14.31 -4.26
CA GLU A 91 17.15 -13.24 -3.30
C GLU A 91 16.02 -13.03 -2.28
N PHE A 92 14.76 -13.12 -2.69
CA PHE A 92 13.63 -13.05 -1.77
C PHE A 92 13.68 -14.19 -0.74
N ILE A 93 13.90 -15.43 -1.19
CA ILE A 93 14.05 -16.61 -0.31
C ILE A 93 15.22 -16.42 0.64
N ARG A 94 16.39 -15.98 0.15
CA ARG A 94 17.56 -15.72 0.98
C ARG A 94 17.29 -14.68 2.07
N ARG A 95 16.48 -13.65 1.79
CA ARG A 95 16.06 -12.66 2.81
C ARG A 95 15.06 -13.24 3.79
N TRP A 96 14.14 -14.07 3.30
CA TRP A 96 13.16 -14.78 4.12
C TRP A 96 13.82 -15.67 5.16
N ASP A 97 14.94 -16.33 4.84
CA ASP A 97 15.69 -17.17 5.78
C ASP A 97 16.20 -16.42 7.02
N ASN A 98 16.26 -15.08 6.98
CA ASN A 98 16.65 -14.24 8.11
C ASN A 98 15.44 -13.75 8.93
N PHE A 99 14.22 -14.14 8.58
CA PHE A 99 13.00 -13.80 9.31
C PHE A 99 12.88 -14.60 10.62
N PRO A 100 12.40 -14.01 11.74
CA PRO A 100 11.95 -12.62 11.88
C PRO A 100 13.07 -11.63 12.15
N ILE A 101 12.97 -10.44 11.56
CA ILE A 101 13.83 -9.29 11.86
C ILE A 101 13.04 -8.35 12.76
N ALA A 102 13.61 -7.96 13.90
CA ALA A 102 12.97 -7.03 14.81
C ALA A 102 12.82 -5.64 14.15
N PRO A 103 11.64 -5.02 14.19
CA PRO A 103 11.45 -3.68 13.66
C PRO A 103 12.17 -2.64 14.52
N GLU A 104 12.77 -1.64 13.87
CA GLU A 104 13.33 -0.48 14.53
C GLU A 104 12.22 0.54 14.84
N ARG A 105 12.15 1.02 16.08
CA ARG A 105 11.24 2.10 16.47
C ARG A 105 11.93 3.44 16.29
N ARG A 106 11.35 4.31 15.46
CA ARG A 106 11.87 5.66 15.20
C ARG A 106 10.90 6.72 15.72
N ALA A 107 11.45 7.79 16.29
CA ALA A 107 10.69 8.99 16.62
C ALA A 107 10.55 9.91 15.39
N ASN A 108 9.65 10.89 15.44
CA ASN A 108 9.44 11.90 14.40
C ASN A 108 9.13 11.31 13.00
N PRO A 109 8.07 10.51 12.87
CA PRO A 109 7.75 9.90 11.58
C PRO A 109 7.30 10.96 10.57
N ALA A 110 7.74 10.82 9.32
CA ALA A 110 7.37 11.75 8.25
C ALA A 110 5.86 11.80 7.97
N TRP A 111 5.12 10.73 8.25
CA TRP A 111 3.66 10.71 8.11
C TRP A 111 2.95 11.65 9.09
N ALA A 112 3.59 12.05 10.20
CA ALA A 112 3.02 12.95 11.19
C ALA A 112 3.20 14.45 10.85
N GLN A 113 3.74 14.77 9.67
CA GLN A 113 3.93 16.16 9.24
C GLN A 113 2.61 16.91 9.01
N ASN A 114 1.55 16.18 8.64
CA ASN A 114 0.20 16.71 8.47
C ASN A 114 -0.76 15.82 9.25
N THR A 115 -1.73 16.42 9.95
CA THR A 115 -2.70 15.68 10.74
C THR A 115 -4.05 16.39 10.70
N VAL A 116 -5.10 15.60 10.55
CA VAL A 116 -6.49 16.03 10.62
C VAL A 116 -7.24 14.96 11.39
N ASP A 117 -8.02 15.39 12.40
CA ASP A 117 -8.61 14.49 13.38
C ASP A 117 -10.11 14.76 13.55
N GLY A 118 -10.82 13.75 14.06
CA GLY A 118 -12.21 13.89 14.51
C GLY A 118 -13.17 14.27 13.37
N GLU A 119 -13.94 15.34 13.57
CA GLU A 119 -14.98 15.81 12.65
C GLU A 119 -14.43 16.48 11.39
N GLU A 120 -13.19 16.96 11.42
CA GLU A 120 -12.55 17.66 10.31
C GLU A 120 -12.06 16.72 9.20
N ILE A 121 -12.01 15.41 9.46
CA ILE A 121 -11.58 14.43 8.46
C ILE A 121 -12.59 14.43 7.30
N ASN A 122 -12.10 14.69 6.10
CA ASN A 122 -12.85 14.52 4.87
C ASN A 122 -11.98 13.86 3.80
N LEU A 123 -12.18 12.56 3.58
CA LEU A 123 -11.44 11.76 2.61
C LEU A 123 -11.48 12.34 1.18
N PHE A 124 -12.56 13.04 0.81
CA PHE A 124 -12.70 13.66 -0.52
C PHE A 124 -11.84 14.93 -0.69
N ASP A 125 -11.44 15.57 0.41
CA ASP A 125 -10.56 16.74 0.38
C ASP A 125 -9.09 16.33 0.52
N ILE A 126 -8.83 15.19 1.18
CA ILE A 126 -7.48 14.70 1.50
C ILE A 126 -6.89 13.87 0.36
N LEU A 127 -7.71 13.05 -0.31
CA LEU A 127 -7.25 12.07 -1.29
C LEU A 127 -7.85 12.35 -2.68
N PRO A 128 -7.04 12.30 -3.76
CA PRO A 128 -7.54 12.33 -5.13
C PRO A 128 -8.19 10.98 -5.45
N LEU A 129 -9.41 10.79 -4.95
CA LEU A 129 -10.20 9.58 -5.10
C LEU A 129 -10.75 9.45 -6.52
N PHE A 130 -10.67 8.26 -7.10
CA PHE A 130 -11.18 7.94 -8.44
C PHE A 130 -11.63 6.48 -8.52
N ARG A 131 -12.50 6.19 -9.49
CA ARG A 131 -12.90 4.84 -9.89
C ARG A 131 -11.88 4.31 -10.88
N LEU A 132 -11.36 3.12 -10.58
CA LEU A 132 -10.38 2.48 -11.46
C LEU A 132 -11.07 1.83 -12.67
N ASN A 133 -12.29 1.34 -12.49
CA ASN A 133 -13.09 0.68 -13.52
C ASN A 133 -14.44 1.38 -13.68
N ASP A 134 -14.96 1.40 -14.92
CA ASP A 134 -16.26 2.01 -15.23
C ASP A 134 -17.43 1.43 -14.41
N GLY A 135 -17.31 0.16 -14.01
CA GLY A 135 -18.31 -0.55 -13.21
C GLY A 135 -18.10 -0.47 -11.69
N ASP A 136 -17.07 0.24 -11.20
CA ASP A 136 -16.85 0.38 -9.76
C ASP A 136 -17.99 1.19 -9.12
N GLY A 137 -18.59 0.65 -8.05
CA GLY A 137 -19.71 1.26 -7.34
C GLY A 137 -19.32 2.48 -6.47
N GLY A 138 -18.03 2.77 -6.34
CA GLY A 138 -17.49 3.86 -5.53
C GLY A 138 -15.98 4.00 -5.69
N PHE A 139 -15.39 4.94 -4.95
CA PHE A 139 -13.94 5.12 -4.92
C PHE A 139 -13.30 4.09 -4.00
N TYR A 140 -12.07 3.70 -4.30
CA TYR A 140 -11.35 2.68 -3.53
C TYR A 140 -9.96 3.11 -3.12
N LEU A 141 -9.55 2.68 -1.92
CA LEU A 141 -8.16 2.56 -1.54
C LEU A 141 -7.69 1.16 -1.93
N ASP A 142 -7.02 1.02 -3.08
CA ASP A 142 -6.79 -0.29 -3.70
C ASP A 142 -5.63 -1.08 -3.07
N LYS A 143 -4.58 -0.40 -2.62
CA LYS A 143 -3.34 -1.03 -2.12
C LYS A 143 -3.04 -0.67 -0.67
N ALA A 144 -4.09 -0.64 0.16
CA ALA A 144 -3.97 -0.28 1.57
C ALA A 144 -3.45 -1.44 2.40
N CYS A 145 -2.39 -1.21 3.18
CA CYS A 145 -1.97 -2.15 4.22
C CYS A 145 -2.78 -1.84 5.48
N VAL A 146 -3.61 -2.79 5.91
CA VAL A 146 -4.41 -2.66 7.14
C VAL A 146 -3.73 -3.44 8.25
N VAL A 147 -3.35 -2.71 9.29
CA VAL A 147 -2.73 -3.22 10.50
C VAL A 147 -3.82 -3.47 11.53
N SER A 148 -3.85 -4.69 12.09
CA SER A 148 -4.70 -5.04 13.23
C SER A 148 -3.92 -5.86 14.25
N ARG A 149 -4.38 -5.90 15.49
CA ARG A 149 -3.83 -6.76 16.54
C ARG A 149 -4.90 -7.66 17.10
N ASP A 150 -4.48 -8.79 17.67
CA ASP A 150 -5.37 -9.66 18.40
C ASP A 150 -5.99 -8.87 19.58
N PRO A 151 -7.32 -8.66 19.60
CA PRO A 151 -7.95 -7.89 20.68
C PRO A 151 -7.83 -8.59 22.04
N LEU A 152 -7.56 -9.90 22.06
CA LEU A 152 -7.33 -10.68 23.29
C LEU A 152 -5.88 -10.57 23.81
N ASP A 153 -4.96 -10.06 22.98
CA ASP A 153 -3.53 -9.96 23.30
C ASP A 153 -2.89 -8.75 22.58
N PRO A 154 -3.39 -7.51 22.81
CA PRO A 154 -3.09 -6.35 21.98
C PRO A 154 -1.65 -5.84 22.09
N ASP A 155 -0.92 -6.26 23.13
CA ASP A 155 0.48 -5.89 23.36
C ASP A 155 1.46 -6.91 22.74
N ASN A 156 0.96 -8.06 22.29
CA ASN A 156 1.77 -9.07 21.64
C ASN A 156 2.00 -8.73 20.17
N PHE A 157 3.15 -8.11 19.91
CA PHE A 157 3.57 -7.76 18.54
C PHE A 157 3.66 -8.97 17.60
N GLY A 158 3.90 -10.18 18.11
CA GLY A 158 3.93 -11.41 17.32
C GLY A 158 2.57 -11.84 16.77
N LYS A 159 1.47 -11.25 17.26
CA LYS A 159 0.09 -11.44 16.77
C LYS A 159 -0.45 -10.23 16.01
N GLN A 160 0.42 -9.30 15.62
CA GLN A 160 0.02 -8.20 14.75
C GLN A 160 -0.11 -8.70 13.30
N ASN A 161 -1.26 -8.43 12.68
CA ASN A 161 -1.48 -8.66 11.27
C ASN A 161 -1.18 -7.39 10.47
N VAL A 162 -0.61 -7.56 9.28
CA VAL A 162 -0.58 -6.53 8.23
C VAL A 162 -1.00 -7.20 6.93
N GLY A 163 -2.18 -6.87 6.43
CA GLY A 163 -2.68 -7.42 5.17
C GLY A 163 -3.01 -6.33 4.16
N ILE A 164 -2.93 -6.64 2.86
CA ILE A 164 -3.46 -5.75 1.83
C ILE A 164 -4.97 -5.94 1.70
N TYR A 165 -5.73 -4.85 1.77
CA TYR A 165 -7.17 -4.87 1.53
C TYR A 165 -7.61 -3.70 0.65
N ARG A 166 -8.53 -4.00 -0.26
CA ARG A 166 -9.28 -2.97 -1.00
C ARG A 166 -10.36 -2.41 -0.07
N MET A 167 -10.43 -1.08 0.04
CA MET A 167 -11.41 -0.41 0.91
C MET A 167 -12.24 0.60 0.14
N GLU A 168 -13.57 0.43 0.15
CA GLU A 168 -14.49 1.34 -0.55
C GLU A 168 -14.74 2.60 0.30
N VAL A 169 -14.68 3.78 -0.30
CA VAL A 169 -15.06 5.03 0.36
C VAL A 169 -16.59 5.14 0.41
N LYS A 170 -17.16 5.13 1.62
CA LYS A 170 -18.61 5.21 1.87
C LYS A 170 -19.05 6.57 2.39
N GLY A 171 -18.12 7.49 2.65
CA GLY A 171 -18.40 8.84 3.14
C GLY A 171 -17.14 9.55 3.61
N LYS A 172 -17.28 10.78 4.10
CA LYS A 172 -16.15 11.66 4.49
C LYS A 172 -15.15 11.00 5.46
N ARG A 173 -15.65 10.11 6.32
CA ARG A 173 -14.88 9.43 7.38
C ARG A 173 -15.25 7.94 7.50
N LYS A 174 -15.74 7.35 6.40
CA LYS A 174 -16.30 6.01 6.42
C LYS A 174 -15.75 5.19 5.26
N LEU A 175 -15.15 4.05 5.59
CA LEU A 175 -14.65 3.06 4.64
C LEU A 175 -15.42 1.75 4.82
N GLY A 176 -15.59 1.01 3.74
CA GLY A 176 -16.04 -0.37 3.74
C GLY A 176 -14.86 -1.30 3.57
N LEU A 177 -14.75 -2.31 4.43
CA LEU A 177 -13.75 -3.36 4.38
C LEU A 177 -14.46 -4.71 4.27
N GLN A 178 -14.00 -5.57 3.38
CA GLN A 178 -14.46 -6.95 3.31
C GLN A 178 -13.35 -7.89 3.81
N PRO A 179 -13.39 -8.32 5.09
CA PRO A 179 -12.46 -9.30 5.61
C PRO A 179 -12.89 -10.70 5.17
N VAL A 180 -12.07 -11.37 4.37
CA VAL A 180 -12.30 -12.77 4.00
C VAL A 180 -12.02 -13.65 5.22
N PRO A 181 -12.89 -14.62 5.58
CA PRO A 181 -12.77 -15.38 6.84
C PRO A 181 -11.43 -16.09 7.09
N MET A 182 -10.68 -16.40 6.02
CA MET A 182 -9.37 -17.06 6.11
C MET A 182 -8.22 -16.09 6.42
N HIS A 183 -8.45 -14.77 6.38
CA HIS A 183 -7.42 -13.76 6.64
C HIS A 183 -7.39 -13.38 8.11
N ASP A 184 -6.20 -13.10 8.64
CA ASP A 184 -5.97 -12.82 10.05
C ASP A 184 -6.83 -11.67 10.60
N ILE A 185 -7.08 -10.62 9.79
CA ILE A 185 -7.97 -9.53 10.20
C ILE A 185 -9.40 -10.00 10.49
N ALA A 186 -9.89 -11.03 9.80
CA ALA A 186 -11.22 -11.58 10.03
C ALA A 186 -11.26 -12.32 11.37
N LEU A 187 -10.18 -13.01 11.73
CA LEU A 187 -10.03 -13.65 13.04
C LEU A 187 -9.99 -12.60 14.16
N HIS A 188 -9.25 -11.50 13.97
CA HIS A 188 -9.23 -10.39 14.92
C HIS A 188 -10.59 -9.71 15.04
N LEU A 189 -11.29 -9.50 13.91
CA LEU A 189 -12.61 -8.89 13.91
C LEU A 189 -13.63 -9.78 14.62
N HIS A 190 -13.63 -11.07 14.34
CA HIS A 190 -14.52 -12.03 14.99
C HIS A 190 -14.37 -12.02 16.52
N LYS A 191 -13.14 -12.05 17.02
CA LYS A 191 -12.86 -11.95 18.47
C LYS A 191 -13.33 -10.63 19.09
N ALA A 192 -13.26 -9.52 18.34
CA ALA A 192 -13.75 -8.23 18.81
C ALA A 192 -15.30 -8.21 18.84
N GLU A 193 -15.94 -8.75 17.80
CA GLU A 193 -17.40 -8.89 17.71
C GLU A 193 -17.96 -9.76 18.84
N GLU A 194 -17.30 -10.88 19.19
CA GLU A 194 -17.69 -11.72 20.33
C GLU A 194 -17.69 -10.98 21.67
N ARG A 195 -16.94 -9.87 21.77
CA ARG A 195 -16.87 -9.00 22.95
C ARG A 195 -17.76 -7.78 22.85
N GLY A 196 -18.41 -7.55 21.70
CA GLY A 196 -19.17 -6.33 21.44
C GLY A 196 -18.30 -5.08 21.37
N GLU A 197 -17.05 -5.23 20.94
CA GLU A 197 -16.06 -4.14 20.83
C GLU A 197 -15.72 -3.85 19.36
N ASP A 198 -15.37 -2.60 19.07
CA ASP A 198 -14.77 -2.24 17.79
C ASP A 198 -13.33 -2.77 17.71
N LEU A 199 -12.93 -3.33 16.56
CA LEU A 199 -11.54 -3.70 16.31
C LEU A 199 -10.72 -2.44 15.94
N PRO A 200 -9.72 -2.04 16.75
CA PRO A 200 -8.83 -0.96 16.36
C PRO A 200 -7.95 -1.37 15.18
N ILE A 201 -7.90 -0.54 14.14
CA ILE A 201 -7.06 -0.74 12.97
C ILE A 201 -6.28 0.52 12.62
N ALA A 202 -5.18 0.35 11.90
CA ALA A 202 -4.51 1.43 11.18
C ALA A 202 -4.46 1.10 9.68
N ILE A 203 -4.78 2.08 8.84
CA ILE A 203 -4.75 1.94 7.39
C ILE A 203 -3.57 2.76 6.90
N THR A 204 -2.60 2.10 6.26
CA THR A 204 -1.41 2.76 5.75
C THR A 204 -1.35 2.70 4.23
N LEU A 205 -1.13 3.86 3.62
CA LEU A 205 -0.95 4.04 2.18
C LEU A 205 0.47 4.51 1.91
N GLY A 206 1.02 4.15 0.75
CA GLY A 206 2.35 4.59 0.35
C GLY A 206 3.48 4.02 1.21
N ASN A 207 3.34 2.76 1.64
CA ASN A 207 4.38 2.04 2.37
C ASN A 207 5.59 1.74 1.48
N ASP A 208 6.72 1.37 2.10
CA ASP A 208 7.83 0.72 1.40
C ASP A 208 7.31 -0.45 0.53
N PRO A 209 7.90 -0.68 -0.65
CA PRO A 209 7.46 -1.73 -1.57
C PRO A 209 7.47 -3.13 -0.95
N ILE A 210 8.43 -3.45 -0.08
CA ILE A 210 8.55 -4.78 0.53
C ILE A 210 7.48 -4.99 1.60
N ILE A 211 7.17 -4.00 2.44
CA ILE A 211 6.03 -4.08 3.37
C ILE A 211 4.74 -4.36 2.61
N THR A 212 4.54 -3.68 1.48
CA THR A 212 3.35 -3.91 0.68
C THR A 212 3.35 -5.34 0.10
N LEU A 213 4.47 -5.79 -0.50
CA LEU A 213 4.59 -7.16 -1.03
C LEU A 213 4.31 -8.22 0.05
N MET A 214 4.86 -8.02 1.25
CA MET A 214 4.72 -8.92 2.39
C MET A 214 3.28 -8.98 2.92
N GLY A 215 2.53 -7.87 2.88
CA GLY A 215 1.12 -7.85 3.24
C GLY A 215 0.20 -8.68 2.34
N ALA A 216 0.70 -9.15 1.19
CA ALA A 216 0.01 -10.10 0.31
C ALA A 216 0.54 -11.54 0.42
N THR A 217 1.54 -11.78 1.28
CA THR A 217 2.17 -13.10 1.44
C THR A 217 1.49 -13.89 2.55
N PRO A 218 1.09 -15.15 2.33
CA PRO A 218 0.52 -15.99 3.38
C PRO A 218 1.60 -16.38 4.39
N LEU A 219 1.67 -15.62 5.48
CA LEU A 219 2.52 -15.91 6.64
C LEU A 219 1.75 -16.81 7.60
N GLU A 220 2.41 -17.83 8.13
CA GLU A 220 1.82 -18.62 9.21
C GLU A 220 1.71 -17.73 10.46
N ILE A 221 0.48 -17.47 10.91
CA ILE A 221 0.27 -16.85 12.22
C ILE A 221 0.92 -17.79 13.24
N ARG A 222 1.85 -17.28 14.03
CA ARG A 222 2.25 -17.96 15.27
C ARG A 222 1.13 -17.79 16.31
N SER A 223 -0.03 -18.36 16.01
CA SER A 223 -1.13 -18.49 16.94
C SER A 223 -0.85 -19.72 17.78
N VAL A 224 -0.24 -19.45 18.94
CA VAL A 224 0.06 -20.38 20.04
C VAL A 224 1.29 -21.28 19.82
#